data_AF-A0A821MPM2-F1
#
_entry.id   AF-A0A821MPM2-F1
#
_cell.length_a   1.000
_cell.length_b   1.000
_cell.length_c   1.000
_cell.angle_alpha   90.00
_cell.angle_beta   90.00
_cell.angle_gamma   90.00
#
_symmetry.space_group_name_H-M   'P 1'
#
loop_
_entity.id
_entity.type
_entity.pdbx_description
1 polymer ?
#
loop_
_entity_poly.entity_id
_entity_poly.type
_entity_poly.pdbx_seq_one_letter_code
_entity_poly.pdbx_strand_id
1 'polypeptide(L)'
;LIGVYAPDSKTWSWDDLSHFLSKKCIIYGDFNVDIMQDGKKAEILLQWADEQFLSQVLPNSPTSLRSDRVIDYALVRGLNLDIQVYNGNTTSDHLPILSVIPLKVLQQKLGKNTHWK
;
A
#
# COMPACT_ATOMS: atom_id res chain seq x y z
N LEU A 1 1.75 0.06 -9.27
CA LEU A 1 2.06 -0.37 -7.89
C LEU A 1 3.08 0.60 -7.36
N ILE A 2 2.87 1.11 -6.16
CA ILE A 2 3.73 2.10 -5.49
C ILE A 2 4.03 1.54 -4.11
N GLY A 3 5.30 1.57 -3.69
CA GLY A 3 5.74 1.19 -2.35
C GLY A 3 6.15 2.44 -1.56
N VAL A 4 5.65 2.58 -0.34
CA VAL A 4 5.91 3.74 0.53
C VAL A 4 6.44 3.25 1.88
N TYR A 5 7.41 3.99 2.41
CA TYR A 5 7.82 3.91 3.81
C TYR A 5 7.77 5.31 4.40
N ALA A 6 6.87 5.53 5.35
CA ALA A 6 6.72 6.79 6.06
C ALA A 6 7.19 6.60 7.52
N PRO A 7 8.48 6.80 7.86
CA PRO A 7 9.00 6.71 9.21
C PRO A 7 8.28 7.68 10.14
N ASP A 8 7.96 7.19 11.34
CA ASP A 8 7.27 7.94 12.39
C ASP A 8 8.02 9.19 12.86
N SER A 9 9.36 9.19 12.75
CA SER A 9 10.21 10.30 13.17
C SER A 9 10.15 11.54 12.25
N LYS A 10 9.34 11.52 11.19
CA LYS A 10 9.25 12.61 10.21
C LYS A 10 7.80 13.01 9.98
N THR A 11 7.60 14.29 9.67
CA THR A 11 6.34 14.81 9.13
C THR A 11 6.27 14.50 7.64
N TRP A 12 5.10 14.08 7.17
CA TRP A 12 4.87 13.68 5.78
C TRP A 12 3.89 14.62 5.09
N SER A 13 4.26 15.04 3.87
CA SER A 13 3.36 15.69 2.92
C SER A 13 2.85 14.62 1.96
N TRP A 14 1.63 14.13 2.17
CA TRP A 14 1.07 13.07 1.32
C TRP A 14 0.87 13.53 -0.12
N ASP A 15 0.72 14.84 -0.35
CA ASP A 15 0.59 15.41 -1.69
C ASP A 15 1.83 15.17 -2.57
N ASP A 16 2.99 14.91 -1.96
CA ASP A 16 4.20 14.52 -2.69
C ASP A 16 4.00 13.19 -3.45
N LEU A 17 3.02 12.36 -3.07
CA LEU A 17 2.68 11.13 -3.78
C LEU A 17 1.69 11.35 -4.94
N SER A 18 1.00 12.50 -4.99
CA SER A 18 -0.11 12.76 -5.91
C SER A 18 0.28 12.60 -7.39
N HIS A 19 1.50 12.99 -7.74
CA HIS A 19 1.99 12.94 -9.12
C HIS A 19 2.29 11.51 -9.64
N PHE A 20 2.39 10.53 -8.74
CA PHE A 20 2.56 9.12 -9.13
C PHE A 20 1.23 8.40 -9.37
N LEU A 21 0.11 9.04 -9.03
CA LEU A 21 -1.20 8.41 -9.10
C LEU A 21 -1.66 8.25 -10.55
N SER A 22 -2.29 7.12 -10.81
CA SER A 22 -2.98 6.86 -12.07
C SER A 22 -4.44 6.51 -11.81
N LYS A 23 -5.24 6.38 -12.88
CA LYS A 23 -6.66 6.01 -12.79
C LYS A 23 -6.89 4.66 -12.07
N LYS A 24 -5.89 3.77 -12.11
CA LYS A 24 -5.90 2.48 -11.41
C LYS A 24 -4.56 2.26 -10.73
N CYS A 25 -4.49 2.43 -9.42
CA CYS A 25 -3.25 2.28 -8.69
C CYS A 25 -3.47 1.67 -7.30
N ILE A 26 -2.38 1.13 -6.78
CA ILE A 26 -2.28 0.58 -5.44
C ILE A 26 -0.98 1.14 -4.85
N ILE A 27 -1.10 1.71 -3.67
CA ILE A 27 0.01 2.14 -2.82
C ILE A 27 0.05 1.16 -1.66
N TYR A 28 1.12 0.39 -1.53
CA TYR A 28 1.42 -0.36 -0.31
C TYR A 28 2.42 0.42 0.51
N GLY A 29 2.28 0.39 1.84
CA GLY A 29 3.33 0.94 2.67
C GLY A 29 3.17 0.67 4.14
N ASP A 30 4.29 0.82 4.84
CA ASP A 30 4.32 1.16 6.25
C ASP A 30 4.11 2.67 6.34
N PHE A 31 2.91 3.08 6.73
CA PHE A 31 2.55 4.48 6.85
C PHE A 31 2.93 5.06 8.22
N ASN A 32 3.28 4.22 9.20
CA ASN A 32 3.34 4.57 10.63
C ASN A 32 2.09 5.36 11.11
N VAL A 33 0.94 5.14 10.48
CA VAL A 33 -0.34 5.81 10.82
C VAL A 33 -1.38 4.75 11.05
N ASP A 34 -1.81 4.57 12.28
CA ASP A 34 -2.97 3.72 12.59
C ASP A 34 -4.25 4.53 12.38
N ILE A 35 -5.05 4.12 11.40
CA ILE A 35 -6.24 4.86 10.96
C ILE A 35 -7.26 5.03 12.10
N MET A 36 -7.34 4.05 13.01
CA MET A 36 -8.34 4.05 14.09
C MET A 36 -7.82 4.73 15.36
N GLN A 37 -6.50 4.78 15.56
CA GLN A 37 -5.91 5.21 16.83
C GLN A 37 -5.23 6.60 16.76
N ASP A 38 -4.75 7.04 15.60
CA ASP A 38 -3.87 8.22 15.51
C ASP A 38 -4.60 9.56 15.30
N GLY A 39 -5.94 9.57 15.35
CA GLY A 39 -6.77 10.77 15.27
C GLY A 39 -6.35 11.70 14.14
N LYS A 40 -5.84 12.90 14.48
CA LYS A 40 -5.45 13.92 13.51
C LYS A 40 -4.41 13.46 12.49
N LYS A 41 -3.47 12.57 12.85
CA LYS A 41 -2.47 12.06 11.89
C LYS A 41 -3.15 11.19 10.82
N ALA A 42 -4.12 10.38 11.22
CA ALA A 42 -4.97 9.61 10.33
C ALA A 42 -5.88 10.50 9.49
N GLU A 43 -6.51 11.52 10.09
CA GLU A 43 -7.37 12.48 9.37
C GLU A 43 -6.63 13.16 8.21
N ILE A 44 -5.38 13.60 8.41
CA ILE A 44 -4.59 14.26 7.36
C ILE A 44 -4.30 13.30 6.20
N LEU A 45 -3.95 12.03 6.50
CA LEU A 45 -3.73 11.01 5.47
C LEU A 45 -5.03 10.68 4.71
N LEU A 46 -6.12 10.48 5.45
CA LEU A 46 -7.43 10.15 4.88
C LEU A 46 -7.99 11.29 4.03
N GLN A 47 -7.85 12.53 4.47
CA GLN A 47 -8.27 13.69 3.69
C GLN A 47 -7.55 13.74 2.33
N TRP A 48 -6.23 13.58 2.32
CA TRP A 48 -5.48 13.51 1.07
C TRP A 48 -5.91 12.29 0.22
N ALA A 49 -6.12 11.13 0.83
CA ALA A 49 -6.58 9.94 0.11
C ALA A 49 -7.94 10.18 -0.57
N ASP A 50 -8.89 10.80 0.14
CA ASP A 50 -10.21 11.16 -0.36
C ASP A 50 -10.12 12.15 -1.54
N GLU A 51 -9.30 13.19 -1.43
CA GLU A 51 -9.06 14.18 -2.50
C GLU A 51 -8.53 13.50 -3.78
N GLN A 52 -7.80 12.39 -3.63
CA GLN A 52 -7.24 11.61 -4.72
C GLN A 52 -8.10 10.41 -5.16
N PHE A 53 -9.28 10.22 -4.56
CA PHE A 53 -10.16 9.08 -4.76
C PHE A 53 -9.47 7.73 -4.48
N LEU A 54 -8.67 7.69 -3.41
CA LEU A 54 -8.04 6.49 -2.86
C LEU A 54 -8.89 5.97 -1.70
N SER A 55 -9.18 4.68 -1.70
CA SER A 55 -9.80 3.98 -0.57
C SER A 55 -8.75 3.19 0.19
N GLN A 56 -8.83 3.21 1.51
CA GLN A 56 -8.00 2.39 2.37
C GLN A 56 -8.43 0.92 2.35
N VAL A 57 -7.44 0.03 2.35
CA VAL A 57 -7.63 -1.42 2.49
C VAL A 57 -6.76 -1.84 3.65
N LEU A 58 -7.40 -2.12 4.79
CA LEU A 58 -6.74 -2.49 6.04
C LEU A 58 -6.71 -4.01 6.21
N PRO A 59 -5.66 -4.56 6.84
CA PRO A 59 -5.70 -5.94 7.31
C PRO A 59 -6.60 -6.06 8.55
N ASN A 60 -7.07 -7.27 8.83
CA ASN A 60 -7.91 -7.57 10.00
C ASN A 60 -7.11 -7.82 11.29
N SER A 61 -5.78 -7.70 11.25
CA SER A 61 -4.93 -7.89 12.42
C SER A 61 -3.75 -6.91 12.39
N PRO A 62 -3.16 -6.61 13.55
CA PRO A 62 -1.95 -5.81 13.66
C PRO A 62 -0.82 -6.29 12.76
N THR A 63 -0.06 -5.34 12.22
CA THR A 63 1.08 -5.58 11.35
C THR A 63 2.40 -5.25 12.03
N SER A 64 2.40 -4.39 13.05
CA SER A 64 3.56 -4.13 13.90
C SER A 64 3.56 -5.02 15.15
N LEU A 65 4.56 -5.89 15.29
CA LEU A 65 4.78 -6.74 16.47
C LEU A 65 5.26 -5.96 17.70
N ARG A 66 5.84 -4.76 17.50
CA ARG A 66 6.32 -3.91 18.60
C ARG A 66 5.21 -3.13 19.29
N SER A 67 4.20 -2.73 18.53
CA SER A 67 3.19 -1.77 18.99
C SER A 67 1.76 -2.30 18.94
N ASP A 68 1.55 -3.49 18.35
CA ASP A 68 0.22 -4.08 18.15
C ASP A 68 -0.73 -3.17 17.34
N ARG A 69 -0.17 -2.46 16.36
CA ARG A 69 -0.87 -1.46 15.53
C ARG A 69 -0.99 -1.92 14.08
N VAL A 70 -2.02 -1.40 13.41
CA VAL A 70 -2.25 -1.59 11.98
C VAL A 70 -1.70 -0.38 11.23
N ILE A 71 -0.41 -0.46 10.86
CA ILE A 71 0.32 0.64 10.22
C ILE A 71 0.84 0.29 8.81
N ASP A 72 0.95 -1.00 8.52
CA ASP A 72 1.15 -1.53 7.17
C ASP A 72 -0.18 -1.86 6.50
N TYR A 73 -0.50 -1.18 5.41
CA TYR A 73 -1.74 -1.42 4.64
C TYR A 73 -1.62 -0.90 3.20
N ALA A 74 -2.74 -0.86 2.48
CA ALA A 74 -2.80 -0.33 1.13
C ALA A 74 -3.81 0.81 0.98
N LEU A 75 -3.54 1.72 0.03
CA LEU A 75 -4.49 2.67 -0.52
C LEU A 75 -4.72 2.32 -2.00
N VAL A 76 -5.97 2.25 -2.44
CA VAL A 76 -6.33 1.78 -3.79
C VAL A 76 -7.24 2.75 -4.52
N ARG A 77 -7.05 2.87 -5.82
CA ARG A 77 -7.93 3.65 -6.71
C ARG A 77 -8.35 2.80 -7.89
N GLY A 78 -9.65 2.78 -8.19
CA GLY A 78 -10.19 2.21 -9.43
C GLY A 78 -10.09 0.67 -9.54
N LEU A 79 -9.92 -0.03 -8.42
CA LEU A 79 -9.86 -1.49 -8.33
C LEU A 79 -10.23 -1.96 -6.92
N ASN A 80 -10.68 -3.21 -6.81
CA ASN A 80 -10.91 -3.89 -5.54
C ASN A 80 -9.65 -4.69 -5.17
N LEU A 81 -9.29 -4.66 -3.90
CA LEU A 81 -8.16 -5.37 -3.34
C LEU A 81 -8.52 -5.89 -1.96
N ASP A 82 -8.16 -7.14 -1.71
CA ASP A 82 -8.19 -7.71 -0.36
C ASP A 82 -6.75 -7.89 0.12
N ILE A 83 -6.49 -7.55 1.39
CA ILE A 83 -5.20 -7.78 2.03
C ILE A 83 -5.36 -8.63 3.29
N GLN A 84 -4.34 -9.45 3.57
CA GLN A 84 -4.26 -10.28 4.76
C GLN A 84 -2.87 -10.21 5.37
N VAL A 85 -2.76 -10.38 6.68
CA VAL A 85 -1.46 -10.51 7.35
C VAL A 85 -0.95 -11.93 7.21
N TYR A 86 0.34 -12.08 6.91
CA TYR A 86 1.02 -13.36 6.91
C TYR A 86 1.58 -13.66 8.30
N ASN A 87 0.93 -14.58 9.02
CA ASN A 87 1.29 -14.99 10.37
C ASN A 87 2.41 -16.05 10.43
N GLY A 88 3.37 -15.99 9.51
CA GLY A 88 4.53 -16.88 9.52
C GLY A 88 5.65 -16.38 10.41
N ASN A 89 6.67 -17.22 10.61
CA ASN A 89 7.88 -16.80 11.30
C ASN A 89 8.57 -15.66 10.53
N THR A 90 8.84 -14.54 11.22
CA THR A 90 9.56 -13.38 10.69
C THR A 90 10.67 -12.98 11.66
N THR A 91 11.76 -12.44 11.16
CA THR A 91 12.80 -11.79 11.98
C THR A 91 12.60 -10.27 12.05
N SER A 92 11.63 -9.73 11.31
CA SER A 92 11.24 -8.33 11.37
C SER A 92 10.27 -8.11 12.53
N ASP A 93 10.24 -6.88 13.02
CA ASP A 93 9.20 -6.35 13.91
C ASP A 93 7.87 -6.08 13.19
N HIS A 94 7.79 -6.34 11.89
CA HIS A 94 6.55 -6.26 11.10
C HIS A 94 6.17 -7.64 10.53
N LEU A 95 4.87 -7.89 10.49
CA LEU A 95 4.27 -9.02 9.77
C LEU A 95 3.98 -8.59 8.33
N PRO A 96 4.41 -9.37 7.32
CA PRO A 96 4.12 -9.04 5.92
C PRO A 96 2.61 -9.00 5.62
N ILE A 97 2.18 -8.06 4.78
CA ILE A 97 0.85 -8.08 4.18
C ILE A 97 0.87 -8.74 2.81
N LEU A 98 -0.13 -9.56 2.52
CA LEU A 98 -0.30 -10.28 1.27
C LEU A 98 -1.60 -9.84 0.60
N SER A 99 -1.59 -9.80 -0.73
CA SER A 99 -2.79 -9.56 -1.53
C SER A 99 -2.64 -10.21 -2.90
N VAL A 100 -3.77 -10.51 -3.54
CA VAL A 100 -3.81 -11.10 -4.88
C VAL A 100 -4.40 -10.08 -5.84
N ILE A 101 -3.61 -9.68 -6.83
CA ILE A 101 -4.04 -8.70 -7.84
C ILE A 101 -4.36 -9.46 -9.13
N PRO A 102 -5.64 -9.51 -9.55
CA PRO A 102 -6.01 -10.16 -10.81
C PRO A 102 -5.53 -9.30 -11.98
N LEU A 103 -4.46 -9.75 -12.65
CA LEU A 103 -3.96 -9.11 -13.86
C LEU A 103 -4.46 -9.89 -15.08
N LYS A 104 -5.17 -9.18 -15.98
CA LYS A 104 -5.38 -9.68 -17.34
C LYS A 104 -4.08 -9.48 -18.11
N VAL A 105 -3.18 -10.46 -18.02
CA VAL A 105 -1.96 -10.48 -18.82
C VAL A 105 -2.39 -10.56 -20.28
N LEU A 106 -2.20 -9.49 -21.04
CA LEU A 106 -2.27 -9.56 -22.49
C LEU A 106 -1.18 -10.55 -22.91
N GLN A 107 -1.63 -11.68 -23.46
CA GLN A 107 -0.79 -12.80 -23.89
C GLN A 107 0.47 -12.26 -24.59
N GLN A 108 1.66 -12.63 -24.10
CA GLN A 108 2.91 -12.28 -24.75
C GLN A 108 2.83 -12.73 -26.22
N LYS A 109 2.84 -11.79 -27.15
CA LYS A 109 3.23 -12.13 -28.52
C LYS A 109 4.66 -12.62 -28.41
N LEU A 110 4.87 -13.92 -28.62
CA LEU A 110 6.20 -14.52 -28.83
C LEU A 110 6.99 -13.55 -29.71
N GLY A 111 8.07 -13.01 -29.17
CA GLY A 111 8.91 -12.04 -29.86
C GLY A 111 9.25 -12.60 -31.23
N LYS A 112 8.91 -11.85 -32.30
CA LYS A 112 9.55 -12.07 -33.60
C LYS A 112 11.05 -12.02 -33.35
N ASN A 113 11.74 -13.13 -33.64
CA ASN A 113 13.18 -13.32 -33.61
C ASN A 113 13.94 -11.99 -33.69
N THR A 114 14.30 -11.43 -32.54
CA THR A 114 15.20 -10.27 -32.50
C THR A 114 16.60 -10.83 -32.70
N HIS A 115 17.04 -10.86 -33.96
CA HIS A 115 18.43 -11.06 -34.29
C HIS A 115 19.18 -9.77 -33.93
N TRP A 116 19.92 -9.79 -32.83
CA TRP A 116 20.93 -8.78 -32.55
C TRP A 116 22.09 -8.99 -33.54
N LYS A 117 22.43 -7.94 -34.28
CA LYS A 117 23.67 -7.86 -35.07
C LYS A 117 24.74 -7.15 -34.27
#